data_AF-A0A973YRM7-F1
#
_entry.id   AF-A0A973YRM7-F1
#
_cell.length_a   1.000
_cell.length_b   1.000
_cell.length_c   1.000
_cell.angle_alpha   90.00
_cell.angle_beta   90.00
_cell.angle_gamma   90.00
#
_symmetry.space_group_name_H-M   'P 1'
#
loop_
_entity.id
_entity.type
_entity.pdbx_description
1 polymer ?
#
loop_
_entity_poly.entity_id
_entity_poly.type
_entity_poly.pdbx_seq_one_letter_code
_entity_poly.pdbx_strand_id
1 'polypeptide(L)'
;MVLPVLPAADIRGAVAAGDWTRASALVAGHDAQVRAAFVDPPPAESLAAWRDLLVEQQQLMLELQRQRDAAGEALARLQRERRAAHLYLSQSQRPDEE
;
A
#
# COMPACT_ATOMS: atom_id res chain seq x y z
N MET A 1 26.40 14.24 -7.61
CA MET A 1 25.43 13.14 -7.48
C MET A 1 24.18 13.68 -6.79
N VAL A 2 22.99 13.50 -7.37
CA VAL A 2 21.74 13.99 -6.76
C VAL A 2 21.09 12.82 -6.02
N LEU A 3 20.83 12.99 -4.73
CA LEU A 3 20.10 11.98 -3.95
C LEU A 3 18.62 12.00 -4.39
N PRO A 4 18.05 10.84 -4.78
CA PRO A 4 16.63 10.75 -5.08
C PRO A 4 15.79 11.08 -3.84
N VAL A 5 14.77 11.90 -4.01
CA VAL A 5 13.83 12.24 -2.94
C VAL A 5 12.60 11.36 -3.08
N LEU A 6 12.24 10.64 -2.01
CA LEU A 6 11.05 9.79 -2.00
C LEU A 6 9.78 10.65 -2.06
N PRO A 7 8.90 10.50 -3.08
CA PRO A 7 7.63 11.22 -3.16
C PRO A 7 6.57 10.60 -2.23
N ALA A 8 6.89 10.41 -0.95
CA ALA A 8 6.06 9.67 0.00
C ALA A 8 4.68 10.32 0.19
N ALA A 9 4.60 11.64 0.26
CA ALA A 9 3.33 12.37 0.40
C ALA A 9 2.41 12.14 -0.80
N ASP A 10 2.95 12.18 -2.02
CA ASP A 10 2.18 11.95 -3.24
C ASP A 10 1.74 10.50 -3.38
N ILE A 11 2.60 9.55 -3.01
CA ILE A 11 2.25 8.11 -2.98
C ILE A 11 1.10 7.89 -2.00
N ARG A 12 1.19 8.43 -0.78
CA ARG A 12 0.11 8.35 0.22
C ARG A 12 -1.18 8.97 -0.30
N GLY A 13 -1.10 10.14 -0.94
CA GLY A 13 -2.26 10.81 -1.53
C GLY A 13 -2.94 9.98 -2.62
N ALA A 14 -2.16 9.39 -3.53
CA ALA A 14 -2.69 8.52 -4.59
C ALA A 14 -3.34 7.25 -4.01
N VAL A 15 -2.70 6.62 -3.02
CA VAL A 15 -3.25 5.43 -2.34
C VAL A 15 -4.53 5.74 -1.60
N ALA A 16 -4.58 6.86 -0.85
CA ALA A 16 -5.79 7.30 -0.15
C ALA A 16 -6.96 7.60 -1.09
N ALA A 17 -6.67 8.07 -2.31
CA ALA A 17 -7.67 8.28 -3.36
C ALA A 17 -8.08 7.00 -4.11
N GLY A 18 -7.44 5.86 -3.85
CA GLY A 18 -7.64 4.63 -4.60
C GLY A 18 -7.05 4.66 -6.02
N ASP A 19 -6.22 5.65 -6.33
CA ASP A 19 -5.56 5.80 -7.63
C ASP A 19 -4.28 4.97 -7.68
N TRP A 20 -4.47 3.65 -7.80
CA TRP A 20 -3.37 2.68 -7.83
C TRP A 20 -2.45 2.85 -9.03
N THR A 21 -2.98 3.33 -10.16
CA THR A 21 -2.20 3.60 -11.36
C THR A 21 -1.22 4.73 -11.12
N ARG A 22 -1.66 5.84 -10.53
CA ARG A 22 -0.78 6.96 -10.17
C ARG A 22 0.22 6.58 -9.09
N ALA A 23 -0.21 5.85 -8.05
CA ALA A 23 0.70 5.37 -7.01
C ALA A 23 1.83 4.50 -7.59
N SER A 24 1.48 3.58 -8.50
CA SER A 24 2.45 2.72 -9.20
C SER A 24 3.43 3.53 -10.05
N ALA A 25 2.93 4.52 -10.80
CA ALA A 25 3.78 5.39 -11.61
C ALA A 25 4.77 6.20 -10.78
N LEU A 26 4.35 6.71 -9.60
CA LEU A 26 5.22 7.43 -8.67
C LEU A 26 6.33 6.53 -8.12
N VAL A 27 6.01 5.30 -7.75
CA VAL A 27 6.99 4.31 -7.27
C VAL A 27 7.98 3.95 -8.38
N ALA A 28 7.51 3.67 -9.59
CA ALA A 28 8.36 3.34 -10.73
C ALA A 28 9.29 4.51 -11.11
N GLY A 29 8.77 5.75 -11.06
CA GLY A 29 9.57 6.95 -11.29
C GLY A 29 10.67 7.14 -10.25
N HIS A 30 10.38 6.85 -8.97
CA HIS A 30 11.38 6.86 -7.90
C HIS A 30 12.44 5.76 -8.08
N ASP A 31 12.04 4.53 -8.43
CA ASP A 31 12.98 3.43 -8.71
C ASP A 31 13.95 3.79 -9.85
N ALA A 32 13.45 4.40 -10.93
CA ALA A 32 14.30 4.87 -12.02
C ALA A 32 15.32 5.93 -11.56
N GLN A 33 14.92 6.87 -10.70
CA GLN A 33 15.83 7.87 -10.12
C GLN A 33 16.88 7.23 -9.21
N VAL A 34 16.49 6.25 -8.38
CA VAL A 34 17.41 5.49 -7.52
C VAL A 34 18.44 4.76 -8.36
N ARG A 35 18.02 4.04 -9.41
CA ARG A 35 18.95 3.35 -10.32
C ARG A 35 19.90 4.31 -11.02
N ALA A 36 19.41 5.44 -11.50
CA ALA A 36 20.23 6.46 -12.14
C ALA A 36 21.26 7.08 -11.16
N ALA A 37 20.91 7.21 -9.89
CA ALA A 37 21.80 7.73 -8.86
C ALA A 37 22.83 6.70 -8.35
N PHE A 38 22.65 5.41 -8.62
CA PHE A 38 23.51 4.29 -8.17
C PHE A 38 24.51 3.80 -9.24
N VAL A 39 24.68 4.53 -10.35
CA VAL A 39 25.57 4.13 -11.47
C VAL A 39 27.04 3.99 -11.02
N ASP A 40 27.45 4.71 -9.97
CA ASP A 40 28.72 4.53 -9.28
C ASP A 40 28.47 4.34 -7.77
N PRO A 41 29.34 3.60 -7.06
CA PRO A 41 29.23 3.46 -5.61
C PRO A 41 29.24 4.85 -4.95
N PRO A 42 28.27 5.15 -4.06
CA PRO A 42 28.17 6.46 -3.45
C PRO A 42 29.43 6.79 -2.63
N PRO A 43 29.91 8.04 -2.67
CA PRO A 43 31.03 8.47 -1.83
C PRO A 43 30.64 8.31 -0.36
N ALA A 44 31.64 8.03 0.50
CA ALA A 44 31.44 7.70 1.91
C ALA A 44 30.62 8.76 2.67
N GLU A 45 30.79 10.03 2.32
CA GLU A 45 30.05 11.18 2.84
C GLU A 45 28.53 11.14 2.56
N SER A 46 28.10 10.44 1.52
CA SER A 46 26.68 10.32 1.14
C SER A 46 25.99 9.07 1.73
N LEU A 47 26.74 8.16 2.35
CA LEU A 47 26.20 6.90 2.90
C LEU A 47 25.12 7.13 3.97
N ALA A 48 25.28 8.18 4.79
CA ALA A 48 24.27 8.55 5.79
C ALA A 48 22.94 8.91 5.12
N ALA A 49 22.98 9.74 4.08
CA ALA A 49 21.78 10.18 3.37
C ALA A 49 21.10 9.02 2.61
N TRP A 50 21.88 8.09 2.07
CA TRP A 50 21.33 6.86 1.48
C TRP A 50 20.68 5.94 2.51
N ARG A 51 21.29 5.81 3.69
CA ARG A 51 20.69 5.05 4.79
C ARG A 51 19.36 5.68 5.21
N ASP A 52 19.30 7.00 5.32
CA ASP A 52 18.08 7.71 5.68
C ASP A 52 16.98 7.49 4.62
N LEU A 53 17.33 7.56 3.33
CA LEU A 53 16.41 7.23 2.24
C LEU A 53 15.90 5.78 2.30
N LEU A 54 16.74 4.81 2.66
CA LEU A 54 16.31 3.41 2.85
C LEU A 54 15.35 3.25 4.03
N VAL A 55 15.58 3.99 5.12
CA VAL A 55 14.68 4.01 6.28
C VAL A 55 13.32 4.57 5.88
N GLU A 56 13.27 5.68 5.15
CA GLU A 56 12.02 6.26 4.66
C GLU A 56 11.25 5.30 3.74
N GLN A 57 11.95 4.61 2.83
CA GLN A 57 11.35 3.60 1.94
C GLN A 57 10.77 2.42 2.75
N GLN A 58 11.50 1.93 3.75
CA GLN A 58 11.02 0.87 4.62
C GLN A 58 9.77 1.30 5.41
N GLN A 59 9.76 2.52 5.95
CA GLN A 59 8.61 3.06 6.65
C GLN A 59 7.37 3.13 5.76
N LEU A 60 7.52 3.66 4.54
CA LEU A 60 6.42 3.72 3.57
C LEU A 60 5.91 2.31 3.22
N MET A 61 6.80 1.34 3.02
CA MET A 61 6.40 -0.05 2.74
C MET A 61 5.57 -0.63 3.90
N LEU A 62 6.00 -0.42 5.14
CA LEU A 62 5.27 -0.89 6.33
C LEU A 62 3.89 -0.21 6.45
N GLU A 63 3.80 1.08 6.13
CA GLU A 63 2.52 1.80 6.09
C GLU A 63 1.56 1.18 5.07
N LEU A 64 2.02 0.94 3.84
CA LEU A 64 1.20 0.34 2.79
C LEU A 64 0.76 -1.09 3.13
N GLN A 65 1.63 -1.88 3.77
CA GLN A 65 1.27 -3.21 4.27
C GLN A 65 0.14 -3.14 5.30
N ARG A 66 0.23 -2.24 6.30
CA ARG A 66 -0.85 -2.06 7.28
C ARG A 66 -2.17 -1.66 6.64
N GLN A 67 -2.13 -0.77 5.65
CA GLN A 67 -3.34 -0.35 4.92
C GLN A 67 -3.98 -1.52 4.15
N ARG A 68 -3.17 -2.33 3.48
CA ARG A 68 -3.63 -3.55 2.79
C ARG A 68 -4.27 -4.53 3.77
N ASP A 69 -3.62 -4.76 4.90
CA ASP A 69 -4.09 -5.75 5.88
C ASP A 69 -5.43 -5.29 6.50
N ALA A 70 -5.55 -4.00 6.84
CA ALA A 70 -6.81 -3.41 7.31
C ALA A 70 -7.95 -3.52 6.27
N ALA A 71 -7.64 -3.29 4.99
CA ALA A 71 -8.61 -3.47 3.90
C ALA A 71 -9.04 -4.94 3.76
N GLY A 72 -8.09 -5.89 3.91
CA GLY A 72 -8.37 -7.32 3.92
C GLY A 72 -9.29 -7.74 5.06
N GLU A 73 -9.06 -7.23 6.26
CA GLU A 73 -9.92 -7.48 7.43
C GLU A 73 -11.34 -6.93 7.21
N ALA A 74 -11.46 -5.71 6.68
CA ALA A 74 -12.75 -5.11 6.36
C ALA A 74 -13.53 -5.93 5.32
N LEU A 75 -12.85 -6.42 4.28
CA LEU A 75 -13.47 -7.28 3.26
C LEU A 75 -13.92 -8.62 3.85
N ALA A 76 -13.09 -9.24 4.69
CA ALA A 76 -13.44 -10.50 5.36
C ALA A 76 -14.67 -10.32 6.29
N ARG A 77 -14.78 -9.18 6.97
CA ARG A 77 -15.96 -8.83 7.77
C ARG A 77 -17.22 -8.71 6.90
N LEU A 78 -17.15 -7.95 5.82
CA LEU A 78 -18.29 -7.80 4.88
C LEU A 78 -18.75 -9.14 4.31
N GLN A 79 -17.81 -10.04 3.97
CA GLN A 79 -18.16 -11.38 3.49
C GLN A 79 -18.88 -12.23 4.55
N ARG A 80 -18.46 -12.13 5.83
CA ARG A 80 -19.15 -12.82 6.94
C ARG A 80 -20.55 -12.26 7.14
N GLU A 81 -20.71 -10.93 7.16
CA GLU A 81 -22.00 -10.27 7.29
C GLU A 81 -22.95 -10.64 6.15
N ARG A 82 -22.47 -10.65 4.90
CA ARG A 82 -23.26 -11.08 3.74
C ARG A 82 -23.75 -12.52 3.86
N ARG A 83 -22.89 -13.43 4.33
CA ARG A 83 -23.28 -14.84 4.54
C ARG A 83 -24.33 -14.97 5.63
N ALA A 84 -24.16 -14.26 6.75
CA ALA A 84 -25.13 -14.28 7.85
C ALA A 84 -26.49 -13.73 7.41
N ALA A 85 -26.52 -12.61 6.69
CA ALA A 85 -27.73 -12.03 6.14
C ALA A 85 -28.44 -12.97 5.15
N HIS A 86 -27.68 -13.66 4.29
CA HIS A 86 -28.24 -14.62 3.35
C HIS A 86 -28.87 -15.83 4.05
N LEU A 87 -28.23 -16.37 5.10
CA LEU A 87 -28.77 -17.45 5.91
C LEU A 87 -30.04 -17.04 6.66
N TYR A 88 -30.06 -15.82 7.20
CA TYR A 88 -31.24 -15.29 7.87
C TYR A 88 -32.42 -15.18 6.89
N LEU A 89 -32.20 -14.59 5.72
CA LEU A 89 -33.22 -14.45 4.69
C LEU A 89 -33.73 -15.80 4.16
N SER A 90 -32.85 -16.79 3.98
CA SER A 90 -33.25 -18.11 3.49
C SER A 90 -34.01 -18.93 4.54
N GLN A 91 -33.73 -18.73 5.83
CA GLN A 91 -34.50 -19.35 6.92
C GLN A 91 -35.86 -18.68 7.12
N SER A 92 -35.94 -17.35 7.03
CA SER A 92 -37.21 -16.63 7.11
C SER A 92 -38.14 -16.87 5.90
N GLN A 93 -37.63 -17.39 4.79
CA GLN A 93 -38.41 -17.79 3.61
C GLN A 93 -38.89 -19.25 3.63
N ARG A 94 -38.56 -20.02 4.69
CA ARG A 94 -39.21 -21.31 4.98
C ARG A 94 -40.26 -21.12 6.09
N PRO A 95 -41.45 -20.56 5.80
CA PRO A 95 -42.57 -20.69 6.72
C PRO A 95 -43.15 -22.10 6.58
N ASP A 96 -43.12 -22.84 7.68
CA ASP A 96 -43.99 -23.96 8.06
C ASP A 96 -44.53 -24.85 6.91
N GLU A 97 -43.73 -25.84 6.50
CA GLU A 97 -44.28 -27.12 6.02
C GLU A 97 -44.49 -28.02 7.25
N GLU A 98 -45.56 -27.78 8.00
CA GLU A 98 -46.15 -28.74 8.97
C GLU A 98 -47.49 -29.27 8.44
#